data_AF-A0A0E3WFA5-F1
#
_entry.id   AF-A0A0E3WFA5-F1
#
_cell.length_a   1.000
_cell.length_b   1.000
_cell.length_c   1.000
_cell.angle_alpha   90.00
_cell.angle_beta   90.00
_cell.angle_gamma   90.00
#
_symmetry.space_group_name_H-M   'P 1'
#
loop_
_entity.id
_entity.type
_entity.pdbx_description
1 polymer ?
#
loop_
_entity_poly.entity_id
_entity_poly.type
_entity_poly.pdbx_seq_one_letter_code
_entity_poly.pdbx_strand_id
1 'polypeptide(L)'
;MVNIKIVRGYYLTGLGQEPLAYYFKITEDFPEFRTIKAGDVALTFYQNGEAITSIPALIRVDGVIELEKQVLEFLKSEKKDHFPMLPLVGVYEHFDPLRFNTMMTVFEGLKAEIKCLAKVNYVQGDLFEFIQGGEG
;
A
#
# COMPACT_ATOMS: atom_id res chain seq x y z
N MET A 1 26.30 18.61 -1.28
CA MET A 1 24.98 18.34 -0.68
C MET A 1 24.34 17.26 -1.51
N VAL A 2 23.82 16.20 -0.89
CA VAL A 2 23.08 15.16 -1.63
C VAL A 2 21.80 15.79 -2.16
N ASN A 3 21.56 15.68 -3.47
CA ASN A 3 20.34 16.19 -4.07
C ASN A 3 19.17 15.24 -3.75
N ILE A 4 18.07 15.78 -3.23
CA ILE A 4 16.93 15.00 -2.72
C ILE A 4 15.65 15.48 -3.39
N LYS A 5 14.82 14.52 -3.79
CA LYS A 5 13.43 14.77 -4.20
C LYS A 5 12.48 14.01 -3.27
N ILE A 6 11.31 14.60 -3.04
CA ILE A 6 10.22 13.93 -2.33
C ILE A 6 9.20 13.49 -3.37
N VAL A 7 8.87 12.20 -3.38
CA VAL A 7 7.88 11.62 -4.29
C VAL A 7 6.59 11.42 -3.52
N ARG A 8 5.50 11.98 -4.02
CA ARG A 8 4.15 11.74 -3.50
C ARG A 8 3.50 10.64 -4.33
N GLY A 9 2.91 9.65 -3.67
CA GLY A 9 2.23 8.55 -4.37
C GLY A 9 1.20 7.83 -3.52
N TYR A 10 0.49 6.90 -4.15
CA TYR A 10 -0.57 6.11 -3.56
C TYR A 10 -0.25 4.62 -3.70
N TYR A 11 -0.42 3.84 -2.63
CA TYR A 11 -0.22 2.39 -2.72
C TYR A 11 -1.22 1.74 -3.66
N LEU A 12 -0.75 0.75 -4.41
CA LEU A 12 -1.55 -0.12 -5.26
C LEU A 12 -1.70 -1.48 -4.59
N THR A 13 -2.92 -1.84 -4.22
CA THR A 13 -3.25 -3.06 -3.46
C THR A 13 -4.23 -3.95 -4.23
N GLY A 14 -4.49 -5.16 -3.73
CA GLY A 14 -5.57 -6.01 -4.26
C GLY A 14 -6.99 -5.42 -4.12
N LEU A 15 -7.15 -4.29 -3.42
CA LEU A 15 -8.39 -3.52 -3.34
C LEU A 15 -8.40 -2.32 -4.29
N GLY A 16 -7.33 -2.10 -5.05
CA GLY A 16 -7.13 -0.93 -5.89
C GLY A 16 -6.14 0.06 -5.27
N GLN A 17 -6.23 1.32 -5.72
CA GLN A 17 -5.40 2.41 -5.20
C GLN A 17 -5.92 2.86 -3.83
N GLU A 18 -5.02 2.97 -2.85
CA GLU A 18 -5.36 3.52 -1.54
C GLU A 18 -5.74 5.01 -1.63
N PRO A 19 -6.64 5.51 -0.77
CA PRO A 19 -7.10 6.90 -0.82
C PRO A 19 -6.09 7.89 -0.23
N LEU A 20 -5.20 7.43 0.65
CA LEU A 20 -4.21 8.28 1.33
C LEU A 20 -2.93 8.38 0.50
N ALA A 21 -2.43 9.61 0.38
CA ALA A 21 -1.14 9.85 -0.24
C ALA A 21 -0.02 9.67 0.78
N TYR A 22 1.08 9.06 0.34
CA TYR A 22 2.30 8.86 1.10
C TYR A 22 3.47 9.58 0.43
N TYR A 23 4.50 9.86 1.21
CA TYR A 23 5.69 10.58 0.78
C TYR A 23 6.92 9.69 0.91
N PHE A 24 7.71 9.68 -0.15
CA PHE A 24 8.90 8.86 -0.33
C PHE A 24 10.09 9.74 -0.65
N LYS A 25 11.28 9.28 -0.33
CA LYS A 25 12.52 10.05 -0.49
C LYS A 25 13.46 9.35 -1.46
N ILE A 26 13.93 10.08 -2.46
CA ILE A 26 14.96 9.60 -3.39
C ILE A 26 16.16 10.56 -3.39
N THR A 27 17.35 10.00 -3.58
CA THR A 27 18.61 10.73 -3.73
C THR A 27 19.12 10.61 -5.16
N GLU A 28 20.15 11.39 -5.49
CA GLU A 28 20.80 11.34 -6.80
C GLU A 28 21.34 9.96 -7.22
N ASP A 29 21.53 9.03 -6.27
CA ASP A 29 21.94 7.64 -6.54
C ASP A 29 20.78 6.76 -7.06
N PHE A 30 19.54 7.25 -6.97
CA PHE A 30 18.37 6.56 -7.51
C PHE A 30 18.43 6.56 -9.06
N PRO A 31 18.37 5.40 -9.74
CA PRO A 31 18.62 5.32 -11.18
C PRO A 31 17.72 6.26 -12.02
N GLU A 32 16.45 6.36 -11.64
CA GLU A 32 15.45 7.17 -12.34
C GLU A 32 15.28 8.57 -11.71
N PHE A 33 16.26 9.07 -10.94
CA PHE A 33 16.14 10.34 -10.23
C PHE A 33 15.77 11.53 -11.13
N ARG A 34 16.23 11.51 -12.38
CA ARG A 34 15.96 12.58 -13.37
C ARG A 34 14.70 12.34 -14.19
N THR A 35 14.20 11.10 -14.26
CA THR A 35 13.17 10.69 -15.21
C THR A 35 11.83 10.35 -14.56
N ILE A 36 11.83 10.07 -13.25
CA ILE A 36 10.61 9.78 -12.49
C ILE A 36 9.59 10.93 -12.59
N LYS A 37 8.33 10.59 -12.83
CA LYS A 37 7.25 11.56 -13.05
C LYS A 37 5.89 11.02 -12.59
N ALA A 38 4.90 11.91 -12.53
CA ALA A 38 3.52 11.54 -12.28
C ALA A 38 3.03 10.51 -13.30
N GLY A 39 2.31 9.48 -12.82
CA GLY A 39 1.84 8.36 -13.63
C GLY A 39 2.75 7.13 -13.58
N ASP A 40 4.03 7.28 -13.22
CA ASP A 40 4.92 6.13 -13.07
C ASP A 40 4.44 5.20 -11.93
N VAL A 41 4.80 3.93 -12.02
CA VAL A 41 4.64 2.97 -10.92
C VAL A 41 6.01 2.69 -10.35
N ALA A 42 6.20 2.86 -9.05
CA ALA A 42 7.48 2.64 -8.39
C ALA A 42 7.40 1.55 -7.32
N LEU A 43 8.53 0.88 -7.08
CA LEU A 43 8.68 -0.15 -6.07
C LEU A 43 9.24 0.45 -4.78
N THR A 44 8.67 0.05 -3.65
CA THR A 44 9.08 0.44 -2.30
C THR A 44 8.66 -0.63 -1.30
N PHE A 45 8.62 -0.30 -0.01
CA PHE A 45 8.07 -1.14 1.05
C PHE A 45 6.72 -0.60 1.51
N TYR A 46 5.86 -1.44 2.07
CA TYR A 46 4.59 -0.99 2.61
C TYR A 46 4.77 -0.28 3.95
N GLN A 47 4.13 0.86 4.10
CA GLN A 47 4.00 1.59 5.36
C GLN A 47 2.54 1.94 5.59
N ASN A 48 2.14 1.98 6.85
CA ASN A 48 0.93 2.67 7.28
C ASN A 48 1.32 3.83 8.20
N GLY A 49 0.34 4.57 8.73
CA GLY A 49 0.62 5.73 9.60
C GLY A 49 1.32 5.39 10.92
N GLU A 50 1.52 4.11 11.23
CA GLU A 50 2.05 3.64 12.52
C GLU A 50 3.35 2.85 12.36
N ALA A 51 3.57 2.19 11.22
CA ALA A 51 4.68 1.27 11.03
C ALA A 51 5.17 1.21 9.57
N ILE A 52 6.49 1.05 9.44
CA ILE A 52 7.15 0.60 8.22
C ILE A 52 7.30 -0.93 8.28
N THR A 53 6.98 -1.62 7.19
CA THR A 53 7.09 -3.07 7.10
C THR A 53 8.17 -3.47 6.08
N SER A 54 8.58 -4.74 6.09
CA SER A 54 9.47 -5.32 5.08
C SER A 54 8.74 -5.85 3.84
N ILE A 55 7.43 -5.61 3.73
CA ILE A 55 6.59 -6.12 2.63
C ILE A 55 6.83 -5.25 1.39
N PRO A 56 7.21 -5.83 0.24
CA PRO A 56 7.33 -5.09 -1.01
C PRO A 56 5.99 -4.49 -1.43
N ALA A 57 6.01 -3.27 -1.95
CA ALA A 57 4.81 -2.54 -2.35
C ALA A 57 5.03 -1.75 -3.64
N LEU A 58 3.95 -1.62 -4.41
CA LEU A 58 3.89 -0.75 -5.56
C LEU A 58 3.15 0.53 -5.19
N ILE A 59 3.65 1.67 -5.68
CA ILE A 59 2.96 2.95 -5.60
C ILE A 59 2.72 3.49 -7.00
N ARG A 60 1.59 4.18 -7.20
CA ARG A 60 1.42 5.10 -8.32
C ARG A 60 1.95 6.47 -7.91
N VAL A 61 2.90 7.00 -8.66
CA VAL A 61 3.42 8.35 -8.46
C VAL A 61 2.36 9.38 -8.89
N ASP A 62 2.06 10.30 -7.99
CA ASP A 62 1.13 11.42 -8.21
C ASP A 62 1.90 12.72 -8.49
N GLY A 63 3.04 12.92 -7.83
CA GLY A 63 3.85 14.12 -8.03
C GLY A 63 5.26 13.98 -7.48
N VAL A 64 6.15 14.82 -7.99
CA VAL A 64 7.56 14.91 -7.58
C VAL A 64 7.83 16.32 -7.09
N ILE A 65 8.32 16.45 -5.86
CA ILE A 65 8.60 17.71 -5.18
C ILE A 65 10.11 17.92 -5.20
N GLU A 66 10.52 18.97 -5.92
CA GLU A 66 11.93 19.30 -6.17
C GLU A 66 12.32 20.67 -5.62
N LEU A 67 11.34 21.50 -5.25
CA LEU A 67 11.60 22.85 -4.74
C LEU A 67 12.30 22.76 -3.38
N GLU A 68 13.51 23.31 -3.29
CA GLU A 68 14.39 23.20 -2.13
C GLU A 68 13.69 23.53 -0.80
N LYS A 69 12.90 24.62 -0.76
CA LYS A 69 12.15 25.02 0.44
C LYS A 69 11.18 23.93 0.92
N GLN A 70 10.43 23.33 -0.01
CA GLN A 70 9.47 22.27 0.30
C GLN A 70 10.19 20.99 0.73
N VAL A 71 11.23 20.58 0.01
CA VAL A 71 12.04 19.41 0.37
C VAL A 71 12.61 19.57 1.79
N LEU A 72 13.13 20.75 2.13
CA LEU A 72 13.65 21.04 3.48
C LEU A 72 12.57 20.93 4.57
N GLU A 73 11.33 21.29 4.29
CA GLU A 73 10.21 21.14 5.23
C GLU A 73 9.93 19.67 5.53
N PHE A 74 9.88 18.81 4.51
CA PHE A 74 9.73 17.36 4.68
C PHE A 74 10.89 16.75 5.48
N LEU A 75 12.13 17.12 5.17
CA LEU A 75 13.31 16.63 5.89
C LEU A 75 13.35 17.10 7.36
N LYS A 76 12.81 18.29 7.65
CA LYS A 76 12.65 18.77 9.03
C LYS A 76 11.57 17.98 9.77
N SER A 77 10.43 17.69 9.14
CA SER A 77 9.39 16.85 9.74
C SER A 77 9.93 15.46 10.04
N GLU A 78 10.61 14.82 9.08
CA GLU A 78 11.23 13.50 9.26
C GLU A 78 12.12 13.43 10.51
N LYS A 79 12.96 14.45 10.71
CA LYS A 79 13.84 14.55 11.89
C LYS A 79 13.08 14.80 13.18
N LYS A 80 12.02 15.60 13.14
CA LYS A 80 11.17 15.92 14.29
C LYS A 80 10.37 14.69 14.75
N ASP A 81 9.84 13.93 13.79
CA ASP A 81 8.95 12.81 14.04
C ASP A 81 9.72 11.50 14.28
N HIS A 82 11.06 11.52 14.12
CA HIS A 82 11.95 10.35 14.23
C HIS A 82 11.54 9.17 13.35
N PHE A 83 10.84 9.45 12.25
CA PHE A 83 10.26 8.46 11.37
C PHE A 83 10.68 8.74 9.91
N PRO A 84 11.53 7.88 9.31
CA PRO A 84 12.07 8.14 7.99
C PRO A 84 11.01 7.98 6.90
N MET A 85 11.01 8.87 5.91
CA MET A 85 10.31 8.60 4.65
C MET A 85 10.98 7.41 3.95
N LEU A 86 10.14 6.51 3.43
CA LEU A 86 10.63 5.32 2.74
C LEU A 86 11.37 5.68 1.43
N PRO A 87 12.43 4.92 1.09
CA PRO A 87 13.08 5.04 -0.21
C PRO A 87 12.25 4.40 -1.31
N LEU A 88 12.48 4.84 -2.56
CA LEU A 88 12.08 4.06 -3.73
C LEU A 88 13.24 3.16 -4.16
N VAL A 89 12.90 1.95 -4.59
CA VAL A 89 13.86 0.93 -5.04
C VAL A 89 14.10 1.04 -6.54
N GLY A 90 13.07 1.39 -7.31
CA GLY A 90 13.15 1.61 -8.76
C GLY A 90 11.79 1.94 -9.35
N VAL A 91 11.75 2.33 -10.62
CA VAL A 91 10.51 2.44 -11.39
C VAL A 91 10.19 1.07 -11.98
N TYR A 92 8.94 0.62 -11.85
CA TYR A 92 8.45 -0.65 -12.37
C TYR A 92 7.83 -0.47 -13.76
N GLU A 93 8.64 -0.61 -14.80
CA GLU A 93 8.25 -0.39 -16.20
C GLU A 93 7.25 -1.43 -16.74
N HIS A 94 7.19 -2.62 -16.14
CA HIS A 94 6.34 -3.73 -16.60
C HIS A 94 4.96 -3.75 -15.93
N PHE A 95 4.51 -2.62 -15.39
CA PHE A 95 3.18 -2.53 -14.80
C PHE A 95 2.09 -2.67 -15.88
N ASP A 96 1.32 -3.75 -15.80
CA ASP A 96 0.18 -4.02 -16.67
C ASP A 96 -1.14 -3.79 -15.89
N PRO A 97 -1.91 -2.73 -16.21
CA PRO A 97 -3.18 -2.45 -15.56
C PRO A 97 -4.21 -3.57 -15.68
N LEU A 98 -4.19 -4.37 -16.75
CA LEU A 98 -5.13 -5.48 -16.93
C LEU A 98 -4.81 -6.65 -15.99
N ARG A 99 -3.52 -6.95 -15.79
CA ARG A 99 -3.08 -7.92 -14.77
C ARG A 99 -3.40 -7.42 -13.37
N PHE A 100 -3.23 -6.13 -13.11
CA PHE A 100 -3.60 -5.55 -11.83
C PHE A 100 -5.11 -5.65 -11.54
N ASN A 101 -5.96 -5.37 -12.53
CA ASN A 101 -7.40 -5.57 -12.39
C ASN A 101 -7.76 -7.04 -12.12
N THR A 102 -7.06 -7.98 -12.75
CA THR A 102 -7.24 -9.42 -12.50
C THR A 102 -6.91 -9.77 -11.05
N MET A 103 -5.83 -9.22 -10.49
CA MET A 103 -5.48 -9.39 -9.07
C MET A 103 -6.61 -8.92 -8.15
N MET A 104 -7.23 -7.78 -8.47
CA MET A 104 -8.38 -7.27 -7.72
C MET A 104 -9.59 -8.22 -7.80
N THR A 105 -9.92 -8.73 -8.98
CA THR A 105 -11.00 -9.70 -9.16
C THR A 105 -10.75 -11.00 -8.38
N VAL A 106 -9.51 -11.51 -8.38
CA VAL A 106 -9.14 -12.69 -7.60
C VAL A 106 -9.32 -12.44 -6.11
N PHE A 107 -8.93 -11.26 -5.62
CA PHE A 107 -9.11 -10.90 -4.21
C PHE A 107 -10.58 -10.74 -3.80
N GLU A 108 -11.45 -10.22 -4.68
CA GLU A 108 -12.90 -10.23 -4.45
C GLU A 108 -13.46 -11.65 -4.29
N GLY A 109 -13.00 -12.59 -5.14
CA GLY A 109 -13.33 -14.01 -5.02
C GLY A 109 -12.89 -14.59 -3.67
N LEU A 110 -11.64 -14.33 -3.26
CA LEU A 110 -11.12 -14.73 -1.96
C LEU A 110 -11.95 -14.17 -0.79
N LYS A 111 -12.39 -12.91 -0.86
CA LYS A 111 -13.28 -12.33 0.17
C LYS A 111 -14.63 -13.05 0.24
N ALA A 112 -15.18 -13.48 -0.89
CA ALA A 112 -16.42 -14.26 -0.90
C ALA A 112 -16.23 -15.64 -0.26
N GLU A 113 -15.11 -16.29 -0.55
CA GLU A 113 -14.75 -17.59 0.04
C GLU A 113 -14.57 -17.50 1.57
N ILE A 114 -13.82 -16.51 2.06
CA ILE A 114 -13.65 -16.26 3.50
C ILE A 114 -15.00 -16.09 4.18
N LYS A 115 -15.92 -15.32 3.59
CA LYS A 115 -17.28 -15.13 4.12
C LYS A 115 -18.09 -16.43 4.15
N CYS A 116 -17.94 -17.28 3.14
CA CYS A 116 -18.61 -18.57 3.08
C CYS A 116 -18.12 -19.49 4.20
N LEU A 117 -16.80 -19.65 4.34
CA LEU A 117 -16.18 -20.49 5.36
C LEU A 117 -16.50 -20.01 6.79
N ALA A 118 -16.48 -18.69 7.01
CA ALA A 118 -16.86 -18.11 8.29
C ALA A 118 -18.33 -18.39 8.66
N LYS A 119 -19.25 -18.39 7.68
CA LYS A 119 -20.66 -18.75 7.89
C LYS A 119 -20.86 -20.23 8.17
N VAL A 120 -20.10 -21.12 7.53
CA VAL A 120 -20.15 -22.57 7.79
C VAL A 120 -19.77 -22.87 9.25
N ASN A 121 -18.80 -22.15 9.82
CA ASN A 121 -18.46 -22.26 11.24
C ASN A 121 -19.57 -21.74 12.17
N TYR A 122 -20.36 -20.74 11.76
CA TYR A 122 -21.48 -20.23 12.56
C TYR A 122 -22.65 -21.24 12.60
N VAL A 123 -22.95 -21.89 11.47
CA VAL A 123 -24.00 -22.93 11.39
C VAL A 123 -23.63 -24.20 12.17
N GLN A 124 -22.33 -24.47 12.37
CA GLN A 124 -21.89 -25.60 13.20
C GLN A 124 -21.90 -25.30 14.71
N GLY A 125 -22.02 -24.02 15.11
CA GLY A 125 -22.22 -23.59 16.50
C GLY A 125 -23.68 -23.60 16.94
N ASP A 126 -24.63 -23.41 16.01
CA ASP A 126 -26.08 -23.44 16.28
C ASP A 126 -26.70 -24.85 16.15
N LEU A 127 -25.93 -25.87 15.76
CA LEU A 127 -26.42 -27.24 15.57
C LEU A 127 -26.60 -28.05 16.87
N PHE A 128 -26.48 -27.40 18.04
CA PHE A 128 -26.76 -27.98 19.36
C PHE A 128 -27.83 -27.23 20.15
N GLU A 129 -28.77 -26.56 19.47
CA GLU A 129 -30.06 -26.28 20.10
C GLU A 129 -31.13 -27.26 19.57
N PHE A 130 -31.79 -27.92 20.54
CA PHE A 130 -32.94 -28.83 20.43
C PHE A 130 -32.67 -30.32 20.17
N ILE A 131 -32.44 -31.07 21.26
CA ILE A 131 -33.45 -32.04 21.74
C ILE A 131 -33.52 -31.98 23.27
N GLN A 132 -34.50 -31.25 23.80
CA GLN A 132 -35.43 -31.75 24.82
C GLN A 132 -36.57 -30.73 25.01
N GLY A 133 -37.61 -30.90 24.19
CA GLY A 133 -38.96 -30.49 24.55
C GLY A 133 -39.77 -31.75 24.86
N GLY A 134 -40.60 -31.68 25.91
CA GLY A 134 -41.81 -32.50 26.00
C GLY A 134 -41.91 -33.47 27.18
N GLU A 135 -42.59 -32.98 28.22
CA GLU A 135 -43.60 -33.66 29.06
C GLU A 135 -43.24 -34.93 29.86
N GLY A 136 -43.42 -34.78 31.18
CA GLY A 136 -43.53 -35.82 32.20
C GLY A 136 -43.90 -35.20 33.54
#